data_AF-A0A5T2EEG0-F1
#
_entry.id   AF-A0A5T2EEG0-F1
#
_cell.length_a   1.000
_cell.length_b   1.000
_cell.length_c   1.000
_cell.angle_alpha   90.00
_cell.angle_beta   90.00
_cell.angle_gamma   90.00
#
_symmetry.space_group_name_H-M   'P 1'
#
loop_
_entity.id
_entity.type
_entity.pdbx_description
1 polymer ?
#
loop_
_entity_poly.entity_id
_entity_poly.type
_entity_poly.pdbx_seq_one_letter_code
_entity_poly.pdbx_strand_id
1 'polypeptide(L)'
;MLTQLKKVGTEVHRATNLFATYVGKNKVKCPGDVKKFIFLCGANKNNGEPSARRIELIDFSEKHLSNCHFFLAELVFKELSKDEEDSSSDNLLDIEADLSKLADHIIIVLESFSSFTELGAFAYSKQLRKKLIIINNTKFINEKSFINMG
;
A
#
# COMPACT_ATOMS: atom_id res chain seq x y z
N MET A 1 2.06 -25.01 -10.04
CA MET A 1 3.43 -24.48 -10.32
C MET A 1 4.25 -24.32 -9.03
N LEU A 2 3.69 -23.78 -7.94
CA LEU A 2 4.37 -23.63 -6.63
C LEU A 2 4.88 -24.95 -6.01
N THR A 3 4.24 -26.08 -6.31
CA THR A 3 4.62 -27.42 -5.82
C THR A 3 5.96 -27.91 -6.34
N GLN A 4 6.42 -27.44 -7.51
CA GLN A 4 7.73 -27.79 -8.08
C GLN A 4 8.87 -27.12 -7.29
N LEU A 5 8.66 -25.93 -6.72
CA LEU A 5 9.68 -25.18 -5.96
C LEU A 5 10.10 -25.90 -4.67
N LYS A 6 9.19 -26.67 -4.06
CA LYS A 6 9.43 -27.36 -2.78
C LYS A 6 9.94 -28.79 -2.92
N LYS A 7 9.99 -29.35 -4.13
CA LYS A 7 10.44 -30.73 -4.35
C LYS A 7 11.96 -30.81 -4.31
N VAL A 8 12.48 -31.40 -3.24
CA VAL A 8 13.91 -31.60 -3.00
C VAL A 8 14.55 -32.38 -4.16
N GLY A 9 15.71 -31.93 -4.61
CA GLY A 9 16.49 -32.59 -5.67
C GLY A 9 16.17 -32.14 -7.10
N THR A 10 15.20 -31.25 -7.31
CA THR A 10 14.96 -30.62 -8.61
C THR A 10 15.97 -29.49 -8.90
N GLU A 11 16.19 -29.16 -10.17
CA GLU A 11 17.01 -28.01 -10.58
C GLU A 11 16.49 -26.69 -9.98
N VAL A 12 15.16 -26.54 -9.92
CA VAL A 12 14.50 -25.39 -9.30
C VAL A 12 14.81 -25.31 -7.80
N HIS A 13 14.76 -26.43 -7.08
CA HIS A 13 15.13 -26.50 -5.66
C HIS A 13 16.61 -26.16 -5.42
N ARG A 14 17.50 -26.64 -6.30
CA ARG A 14 18.93 -26.30 -6.24
C ARG A 14 19.17 -24.81 -6.47
N ALA A 15 18.56 -24.24 -7.51
CA ALA A 15 18.68 -22.81 -7.83
C ALA A 15 18.15 -21.92 -6.71
N THR A 16 16.98 -22.24 -6.14
CA THR A 16 16.37 -21.47 -5.04
C THR A 16 17.17 -21.56 -3.74
N ASN A 17 17.69 -22.75 -3.38
CA ASN A 17 18.60 -22.89 -2.22
C ASN A 17 19.91 -22.13 -2.41
N LEU A 18 20.47 -22.15 -3.62
CA LEU A 18 21.69 -21.41 -3.94
C LEU A 18 21.45 -19.90 -3.83
N PHE A 19 20.32 -19.40 -4.35
CA PHE A 19 19.91 -18.00 -4.20
C PHE A 19 19.71 -17.62 -2.73
N ALA A 20 18.98 -18.42 -1.95
CA ALA A 20 18.79 -18.19 -0.52
C ALA A 20 20.14 -18.16 0.25
N THR A 21 21.09 -19.01 -0.15
CA THR A 21 22.46 -19.00 0.40
C THR A 21 23.19 -17.70 0.07
N TYR A 22 23.05 -17.17 -1.14
CA TYR A 22 23.66 -15.90 -1.52
C TYR A 22 23.00 -14.69 -0.84
N VAL A 23 21.68 -14.73 -0.63
CA VAL A 23 20.96 -13.73 0.19
C VAL A 23 21.48 -13.76 1.63
N GLY A 24 21.55 -14.93 2.27
CA GLY A 24 22.05 -15.07 3.65
C GLY A 24 23.53 -14.69 3.83
N LYS A 25 24.34 -14.77 2.76
CA LYS A 25 25.75 -14.34 2.74
C LYS A 25 25.94 -12.85 2.38
N ASN A 26 24.86 -12.06 2.27
CA ASN A 26 24.88 -10.67 1.78
C ASN A 26 25.57 -10.51 0.41
N LYS A 27 25.60 -11.55 -0.42
CA LYS A 27 26.12 -11.50 -1.80
C LYS A 27 25.08 -11.03 -2.81
N VAL A 28 23.82 -10.95 -2.39
CA VAL A 28 22.74 -10.30 -3.11
C VAL A 28 22.48 -8.97 -2.41
N LYS A 29 22.72 -7.85 -3.11
CA LYS A 29 22.40 -6.52 -2.62
C LYS A 29 21.12 -6.07 -3.30
N CYS A 30 20.06 -5.83 -2.52
CA CYS A 30 18.94 -5.06 -3.02
C CYS A 30 19.47 -3.65 -3.31
N PRO A 31 19.32 -3.10 -4.52
CA PRO A 31 19.81 -1.76 -4.84
C PRO A 31 19.33 -0.76 -3.78
N GLY A 32 20.18 0.18 -3.37
CA GLY A 32 19.80 1.20 -2.37
C GLY A 32 18.63 2.09 -2.84
N ASP A 33 18.41 2.14 -4.15
CA ASP A 33 17.38 2.94 -4.84
C ASP A 33 16.11 2.13 -5.13
N VAL A 34 15.72 1.24 -4.22
CA VAL A 34 14.43 0.54 -4.37
C VAL A 34 13.32 1.54 -4.08
N LYS A 35 12.47 1.77 -5.08
CA LYS A 35 11.29 2.63 -4.97
C LYS A 35 10.42 2.18 -3.81
N LYS A 36 10.03 3.15 -2.98
CA LYS A 36 9.08 2.97 -1.88
C LYS A 36 7.65 3.08 -2.40
N PHE A 37 6.83 2.10 -2.07
CA PHE A 37 5.43 2.07 -2.46
C PHE A 37 4.59 2.72 -1.38
N ILE A 38 3.93 3.82 -1.74
CA ILE A 38 3.13 4.63 -0.82
C ILE A 38 1.66 4.46 -1.21
N PHE A 39 0.89 3.82 -0.34
CA PHE A 39 -0.55 3.69 -0.55
C PHE A 39 -1.22 4.99 -0.11
N LEU A 40 -1.87 5.69 -1.03
CA LEU A 40 -2.51 6.97 -0.76
C LEU A 40 -4.03 6.83 -0.68
N CYS A 41 -4.57 7.02 0.52
CA CYS A 41 -6.00 6.97 0.85
C CYS A 41 -6.58 8.37 1.08
N GLY A 42 -7.89 8.51 0.93
CA GLY A 42 -8.60 9.78 1.13
C GLY A 42 -9.92 9.85 0.36
N ALA A 43 -10.43 11.05 0.12
CA ALA A 43 -11.71 11.21 -0.58
C ALA A 43 -11.56 11.08 -2.11
N ASN A 44 -12.68 10.73 -2.73
CA ASN A 44 -12.92 10.94 -4.15
C ASN A 44 -13.96 12.05 -4.35
N LYS A 45 -13.87 12.74 -5.48
CA LYS A 45 -14.89 13.63 -6.01
C LYS A 45 -16.10 12.81 -6.48
N ASN A 46 -17.22 13.50 -6.75
CA ASN A 46 -18.46 12.86 -7.21
C ASN A 46 -18.31 12.06 -8.52
N ASN A 47 -17.34 12.42 -9.36
CA ASN A 47 -17.03 11.71 -10.61
C ASN A 47 -16.08 10.51 -10.42
N GLY A 48 -15.73 10.16 -9.17
CA GLY A 48 -14.82 9.06 -8.84
C GLY A 48 -13.33 9.41 -8.89
N GLU A 49 -12.97 10.65 -9.27
CA GLU A 49 -11.56 11.08 -9.26
C GLU A 49 -11.03 11.34 -7.85
N PRO A 50 -9.72 11.21 -7.61
CA PRO A 50 -9.12 11.58 -6.33
C PRO A 50 -9.38 13.05 -5.95
N SER A 51 -9.44 13.32 -4.65
CA SER A 51 -9.53 14.69 -4.16
C SER A 51 -8.37 15.58 -4.61
N ALA A 52 -8.57 16.90 -4.61
CA ALA A 52 -7.51 17.85 -4.94
C ALA A 52 -6.27 17.68 -4.04
N ARG A 53 -6.45 17.28 -2.77
CA ARG A 53 -5.34 17.04 -1.84
C ARG A 53 -4.55 15.79 -2.23
N ARG A 54 -5.23 14.72 -2.65
CA ARG A 54 -4.57 13.51 -3.14
C ARG A 54 -3.79 13.79 -4.43
N ILE A 55 -4.36 14.56 -5.35
CA ILE A 55 -3.69 14.97 -6.59
C ILE A 55 -2.41 15.77 -6.29
N GLU A 56 -2.49 16.78 -5.41
CA GLU A 56 -1.31 17.58 -5.05
C GLU A 56 -0.19 16.74 -4.42
N LEU A 57 -0.53 15.73 -3.62
CA LEU A 57 0.46 14.81 -3.05
C LEU A 57 1.14 13.94 -4.11
N ILE A 58 0.38 13.48 -5.12
CA ILE A 58 0.92 12.73 -6.25
C ILE A 58 1.88 13.63 -7.03
N ASP A 59 1.45 14.81 -7.44
CA ASP A 59 2.25 15.78 -8.20
C ASP A 59 3.53 16.19 -7.45
N PHE A 60 3.42 16.41 -6.13
CA PHE A 60 4.56 16.69 -5.28
C PHE A 60 5.54 15.51 -5.26
N SER A 61 5.03 14.28 -5.14
CA SER A 61 5.86 13.07 -5.08
C SER A 61 6.64 12.87 -6.38
N GLU A 62 6.02 13.11 -7.53
CA GLU A 62 6.67 12.98 -8.84
C GLU A 62 7.80 13.98 -9.02
N LYS A 63 7.63 15.20 -8.51
CA LYS A 63 8.62 16.29 -8.61
C LYS A 63 9.76 16.15 -7.61
N HIS A 64 9.47 15.70 -6.39
CA HIS A 64 10.39 15.84 -5.25
C HIS A 64 10.82 14.51 -4.62
N LEU A 65 10.09 13.41 -4.86
CA LEU A 65 10.32 12.12 -4.23
C LEU A 65 10.59 11.04 -5.29
N SER A 66 11.73 11.18 -6.00
CA SER A 66 12.11 10.29 -7.11
C SER A 66 12.21 8.80 -6.74
N ASN A 67 12.42 8.49 -5.45
CA ASN A 67 12.48 7.13 -4.92
C ASN A 67 11.17 6.66 -4.26
N CYS A 68 10.05 7.36 -4.50
CA CYS A 68 8.73 6.97 -4.05
C CYS A 68 7.79 6.76 -5.25
N HIS A 69 6.84 5.87 -5.09
CA HIS A 69 5.74 5.67 -6.01
C HIS A 69 4.44 5.64 -5.22
N PHE A 70 3.62 6.66 -5.45
CA PHE A 70 2.31 6.78 -4.85
C PHE A 70 1.31 6.04 -5.73
N PHE A 71 0.48 5.19 -5.12
CA PHE A 71 -0.53 4.44 -5.83
C PHE A 71 -1.88 4.53 -5.10
N LEU A 72 -2.94 4.36 -5.90
CA LEU A 72 -4.33 4.44 -5.46
C LEU A 72 -4.99 3.09 -5.72
N ALA A 73 -5.82 2.62 -4.79
CA ALA A 73 -6.46 1.31 -4.93
C ALA A 73 -7.40 1.29 -6.13
N GLU A 74 -8.15 2.38 -6.38
CA GLU A 74 -9.06 2.53 -7.53
C GLU A 74 -8.38 2.31 -8.89
N LEU A 75 -7.08 2.62 -9.02
CA LEU A 75 -6.33 2.37 -10.24
C LEU A 75 -5.98 0.89 -10.37
N VAL A 76 -5.57 0.24 -9.28
CA VAL A 76 -5.30 -1.20 -9.24
C VAL A 76 -6.57 -1.97 -9.57
N PHE A 77 -7.70 -1.62 -8.95
CA PHE A 77 -9.00 -2.20 -9.25
C PHE A 77 -9.36 -2.06 -10.72
N LYS A 78 -9.25 -0.85 -11.29
CA LYS A 78 -9.57 -0.62 -12.69
C LYS A 78 -8.72 -1.48 -13.63
N GLU A 79 -7.46 -1.76 -13.30
CA GLU A 79 -6.63 -2.67 -14.10
C GLU A 79 -7.05 -4.14 -13.92
N LEU A 80 -7.31 -4.59 -12.68
CA LEU A 80 -7.75 -5.96 -12.40
C LEU A 80 -9.11 -6.28 -13.04
N SER A 81 -10.04 -5.32 -13.05
CA SER A 81 -11.39 -5.51 -13.63
C SER A 81 -11.44 -5.50 -15.16
N LYS A 82 -10.34 -5.18 -15.87
CA LYS A 82 -10.31 -5.23 -17.34
C LYS A 82 -10.15 -6.64 -17.89
N ASP A 83 -9.61 -7.56 -17.08
CA ASP A 83 -9.21 -8.90 -17.52
C ASP A 83 -10.26 -9.98 -17.16
N GLU A 84 -11.32 -9.64 -16.41
CA GLU A 84 -12.32 -10.60 -15.94
C GLU A 84 -13.74 -10.29 -16.48
N GLU A 85 -14.26 -11.15 -17.35
CA GLU A 85 -15.67 -11.14 -17.81
C GLU A 85 -16.65 -11.63 -16.71
N ASP A 86 -16.15 -12.25 -15.65
CA ASP A 86 -16.93 -12.75 -14.52
C ASP A 86 -16.55 -11.97 -13.26
N SER A 87 -17.28 -10.90 -12.98
CA SER A 87 -17.12 -10.08 -11.77
C SER A 87 -17.59 -10.83 -10.52
N SER A 88 -16.86 -11.86 -10.11
CA SER A 88 -17.05 -12.50 -8.82
C SER A 88 -16.38 -11.66 -7.74
N SER A 89 -17.15 -10.73 -7.17
CA SER A 89 -17.15 -10.43 -5.73
C SER A 89 -15.82 -10.31 -4.98
N ASP A 90 -14.74 -9.85 -5.60
CA ASP A 90 -13.56 -9.50 -4.84
C ASP A 90 -13.94 -8.31 -3.94
N ASN A 91 -14.05 -8.60 -2.66
CA ASN A 91 -14.39 -7.63 -1.64
C ASN A 91 -13.33 -6.53 -1.67
N LEU A 92 -13.76 -5.31 -2.02
CA LEU A 92 -12.90 -4.13 -2.12
C LEU A 92 -11.99 -3.98 -0.88
N LEU A 93 -12.53 -4.31 0.28
CA LEU A 93 -11.82 -4.26 1.56
C LEU A 93 -10.68 -5.27 1.66
N ASP A 94 -10.81 -6.45 1.05
CA ASP A 94 -9.78 -7.48 1.07
C ASP A 94 -8.59 -7.09 0.18
N ILE A 95 -8.87 -6.52 -1.00
CA ILE A 95 -7.82 -5.98 -1.87
C ILE A 95 -7.13 -4.79 -1.22
N GLU A 96 -7.88 -3.85 -0.61
CA GLU A 96 -7.27 -2.75 0.15
C GLU A 96 -6.41 -3.25 1.31
N ALA A 97 -6.87 -4.29 2.02
CA ALA A 97 -6.08 -4.92 3.07
C ALA A 97 -4.78 -5.52 2.54
N ASP A 98 -4.79 -6.17 1.37
CA ASP A 98 -3.58 -6.74 0.78
C ASP A 98 -2.63 -5.67 0.23
N LEU A 99 -3.15 -4.64 -0.42
CA LEU A 99 -2.38 -3.47 -0.85
C LEU A 99 -1.71 -2.77 0.34
N SER A 100 -2.42 -2.63 1.47
CA SER A 100 -1.88 -2.02 2.68
C SER A 100 -0.72 -2.83 3.29
N LYS A 101 -0.74 -4.17 3.15
CA LYS A 101 0.36 -5.04 3.60
C LYS A 101 1.58 -4.90 2.70
N LEU A 102 1.37 -4.73 1.38
CA LEU A 102 2.43 -4.53 0.39
C LEU A 102 3.11 -3.16 0.53
N ALA A 103 2.35 -2.12 0.86
CA ALA A 103 2.87 -0.76 0.95
C ALA A 103 3.99 -0.61 2.00
N ASP A 104 4.99 0.22 1.71
CA ASP A 104 5.99 0.64 2.69
C ASP A 104 5.34 1.60 3.72
N HIS A 105 4.53 2.54 3.22
CA HIS A 105 3.75 3.50 4.01
C HIS A 105 2.33 3.64 3.49
N ILE A 106 1.42 4.00 4.39
CA ILE A 106 0.02 4.28 4.08
C ILE A 106 -0.26 5.71 4.52
N ILE A 107 -0.54 6.59 3.56
CA ILE A 107 -0.94 7.97 3.84
C ILE A 107 -2.45 8.06 3.78
N ILE A 108 -3.08 8.59 4.82
CA ILE A 108 -4.53 8.82 4.84
C ILE A 108 -4.79 10.30 5.03
N VAL A 109 -5.44 10.92 4.05
CA VAL A 109 -5.99 12.28 4.18
C VAL A 109 -7.37 12.17 4.84
N LEU A 110 -7.53 12.75 6.03
CA LEU A 110 -8.79 12.72 6.78
C LEU A 110 -9.77 13.77 6.26
N GLU A 111 -10.51 13.42 5.21
CA GLU A 111 -11.37 14.34 4.47
C GLU A 111 -12.73 13.76 4.04
N SER A 112 -13.00 12.50 4.38
CA SER A 112 -14.28 11.82 4.14
C SER A 112 -14.61 10.79 5.21
N PHE A 113 -15.88 10.39 5.32
CA PHE A 113 -16.29 9.28 6.19
C PHE A 113 -15.56 7.96 5.88
N SER A 114 -15.23 7.70 4.61
CA SER A 114 -14.42 6.54 4.22
C SER A 114 -13.02 6.61 4.85
N SER A 115 -12.34 7.76 4.73
CA SER A 115 -10.99 7.93 5.26
C SER A 115 -10.89 7.77 6.79
N PHE A 116 -11.95 8.14 7.52
CA PHE A 116 -12.01 7.87 8.97
C PHE A 116 -12.21 6.38 9.28
N THR A 117 -13.02 5.69 8.47
CA THR A 117 -13.22 4.23 8.58
C THR A 117 -11.93 3.47 8.29
N GLU A 118 -11.22 3.85 7.22
CA GLU A 118 -9.91 3.30 6.83
C GLU A 118 -8.87 3.50 7.94
N LEU A 119 -8.79 4.70 8.53
CA LEU A 119 -7.94 4.96 9.68
C LEU A 119 -8.24 3.98 10.82
N GLY A 120 -9.51 3.79 11.18
CA GLY A 120 -9.91 2.85 12.22
C GLY A 120 -9.47 1.41 11.89
N ALA A 121 -9.73 0.95 10.68
CA ALA A 121 -9.39 -0.41 10.23
C ALA A 121 -7.88 -0.65 10.26
N PHE A 122 -7.08 0.25 9.69
CA PHE A 122 -5.63 0.09 9.63
C PHE A 122 -4.96 0.35 10.99
N ALA A 123 -5.49 1.27 11.79
CA ALA A 123 -4.99 1.51 13.14
C ALA A 123 -5.17 0.29 14.02
N TYR A 124 -6.23 -0.53 13.86
CA TYR A 124 -6.41 -1.72 14.68
C TYR A 124 -5.28 -2.75 14.46
N SER A 125 -4.77 -2.89 13.23
CA SER A 125 -3.65 -3.78 12.91
C SER A 125 -2.33 -3.26 13.47
N LYS A 126 -1.69 -4.02 14.39
CA LYS A 126 -0.36 -3.70 14.94
C LYS A 126 0.73 -3.54 13.88
N GLN A 127 0.61 -4.26 12.76
CA GLN A 127 1.58 -4.19 11.67
C GLN A 127 1.37 -2.94 10.81
N LEU A 128 0.14 -2.67 10.41
CA LEU A 128 -0.19 -1.53 9.53
C LEU A 128 -0.03 -0.19 10.26
N ARG A 129 -0.38 -0.13 11.55
CA ARG A 129 -0.23 1.08 12.38
C ARG A 129 1.17 1.71 12.30
N LYS A 130 2.22 0.88 12.17
CA LYS A 130 3.61 1.35 12.08
C LYS A 130 3.94 2.04 10.74
N LYS A 131 3.09 1.86 9.74
CA LYS A 131 3.23 2.40 8.39
C LYS A 131 2.34 3.62 8.15
N LEU A 132 1.43 3.92 9.06
CA LEU A 132 0.43 4.99 8.91
C LEU A 132 1.05 6.38 9.04
N ILE A 133 0.69 7.24 8.09
CA ILE A 133 0.96 8.68 8.11
C ILE A 133 -0.38 9.38 7.91
N ILE A 134 -0.81 10.15 8.91
CA ILE A 134 -2.16 10.73 8.93
C ILE A 134 -2.08 12.23 8.66
N ILE A 135 -2.81 12.68 7.66
CA ILE A 135 -2.97 14.11 7.33
C ILE A 135 -4.33 14.55 7.85
N ASN A 136 -4.31 15.24 8.99
CA ASN A 136 -5.51 15.82 9.61
C ASN A 136 -5.55 17.33 9.39
N ASN A 137 -6.75 17.91 9.48
CA ASN A 137 -6.92 19.36 9.43
C ASN A 137 -6.30 19.99 10.69
N THR A 138 -5.44 20.99 10.50
CA THR A 138 -4.70 21.68 11.58
C THR A 138 -5.60 22.31 12.62
N LYS A 139 -6.85 22.64 12.28
CA LYS A 139 -7.83 23.13 13.25
C LYS A 139 -8.09 22.15 14.41
N PHE A 140 -7.80 20.86 14.22
CA PHE A 140 -8.01 19.80 15.22
C PHE A 140 -6.73 19.44 16.00
N ILE A 141 -5.61 20.14 15.80
CA ILE A 141 -4.32 19.76 16.40
C ILE A 141 -4.33 19.73 17.93
N ASN A 142 -5.15 20.57 18.56
CA ASN A 142 -5.27 20.68 20.02
C ASN A 142 -6.52 19.99 20.57
N GLU A 143 -7.31 19.31 19.72
CA GLU A 143 -8.56 18.70 20.14
C GLU A 143 -8.33 17.39 20.91
N LYS A 144 -9.15 17.18 21.93
CA LYS A 144 -9.18 15.90 22.65
C LYS A 144 -9.99 14.89 21.86
N SER A 145 -9.32 14.16 20.95
CA SER A 145 -9.95 13.21 20.03
C SER A 145 -9.22 11.87 20.00
N PHE A 146 -9.93 10.79 19.59
CA PHE A 146 -9.31 9.49 19.34
C PHE A 146 -8.14 9.58 18.35
N ILE A 147 -8.26 10.43 17.33
CA ILE A 147 -7.20 10.61 16.32
C ILE A 147 -5.91 11.13 16.97
N ASN A 148 -5.99 12.07 17.91
CA ASN A 148 -4.82 12.66 18.56
C ASN A 148 -4.29 11.83 19.73
N MET A 149 -5.16 11.06 20.40
CA MET A 149 -4.82 10.35 21.64
C MET A 149 -4.53 8.86 21.45
N GLY A 150 -4.99 8.26 20.35
CA GLY A 150 -4.97 6.81 20.13
C GLY A 150 -6.23 6.14 20.65
#